data_AF-A0A934RJ82-F1
#
_entry.id   AF-A0A934RJ82-F1
#
_cell.length_a   1.000
_cell.length_b   1.000
_cell.length_c   1.000
_cell.angle_alpha   90.00
_cell.angle_beta   90.00
_cell.angle_gamma   90.00
#
_symmetry.space_group_name_H-M   'P 1'
#
loop_
_entity.id
_entity.type
_entity.pdbx_description
1 polymer ?
#
loop_
_entity_poly.entity_id
_entity_poly.type
_entity_poly.pdbx_seq_one_letter_code
_entity_poly.pdbx_strand_id
1 'polypeptide(L)'
;MEKDYPSFKELTPTDGRDLDEKIAAEHFFGKSIPESYEMFLSNPDYFLNDFLHLGKEGFLFYAEIIVLYLRECVDGYDDVFIDFFKYIVKSRGDDLRGTKLLSLIEDVLHEEI
;
A
#
# COMPACT_ATOMS: atom_id res chain seq x y z
N MET A 1 -12.78 -20.15 -0.22
CA MET A 1 -11.51 -20.10 0.51
C MET A 1 -11.11 -18.64 0.50
N GLU A 2 -10.97 -18.06 1.68
CA GLU A 2 -10.30 -16.77 1.81
C GLU A 2 -8.88 -16.96 1.31
N LYS A 3 -8.40 -16.04 0.48
CA LYS A 3 -7.08 -16.13 -0.11
C LYS A 3 -6.11 -15.57 0.92
N ASP A 4 -5.22 -16.40 1.46
CA ASP A 4 -4.31 -15.99 2.54
C ASP A 4 -3.36 -14.84 2.10
N TYR A 5 -2.87 -14.86 0.84
CA TYR A 5 -1.96 -13.85 0.31
C TYR A 5 -2.13 -13.63 -1.21
N PRO A 6 -1.82 -12.42 -1.74
CA PRO A 6 -1.62 -12.20 -3.17
C PRO A 6 -0.59 -13.17 -3.75
N SER A 7 -0.88 -13.73 -4.92
CA SER A 7 0.09 -14.53 -5.68
C SER A 7 1.15 -13.63 -6.30
N PHE A 8 2.28 -14.22 -6.70
CA PHE A 8 3.36 -13.48 -7.36
C PHE A 8 2.87 -12.73 -8.61
N LYS A 9 1.94 -13.30 -9.38
CA LYS A 9 1.35 -12.68 -10.57
C LYS A 9 0.43 -11.49 -10.24
N GLU A 10 -0.18 -11.49 -9.06
CA GLU A 10 -1.01 -10.36 -8.61
C GLU A 10 -0.17 -9.22 -8.05
N LEU A 11 1.05 -9.49 -7.60
CA LEU A 11 2.04 -8.48 -7.26
C LEU A 11 2.80 -7.99 -8.49
N THR A 12 3.06 -8.88 -9.46
CA THR A 12 3.80 -8.58 -10.69
C THR A 12 2.95 -8.89 -11.93
N PRO A 13 2.13 -7.93 -12.41
CA PRO A 13 1.30 -8.12 -13.61
C PRO A 13 2.10 -8.56 -14.85
N THR A 14 3.38 -8.21 -14.93
CA THR A 14 4.27 -8.60 -16.03
C THR A 14 4.94 -9.96 -15.84
N ASP A 15 4.65 -10.67 -14.74
CA ASP A 15 5.29 -11.92 -14.34
C ASP A 15 6.80 -11.75 -14.06
N GLY A 16 7.14 -10.69 -13.31
CA GLY A 16 8.50 -10.34 -12.90
C GLY A 16 9.44 -9.87 -14.01
N ARG A 17 8.91 -9.44 -15.16
CA ARG A 17 9.70 -8.91 -16.28
C ARG A 17 10.03 -7.42 -16.11
N ASP A 18 9.18 -6.69 -15.42
CA ASP A 18 9.46 -5.34 -14.97
C ASP A 18 10.30 -5.37 -13.69
N LEU A 19 11.37 -4.56 -13.66
CA LEU A 19 12.32 -4.58 -12.54
C LEU A 19 11.71 -4.00 -11.28
N ASP A 20 10.90 -2.95 -11.40
CA ASP A 20 10.32 -2.28 -10.24
C ASP A 20 9.20 -3.14 -9.64
N GLU A 21 8.37 -3.78 -10.49
CA GLU A 21 7.39 -4.77 -10.03
C GLU A 21 8.07 -5.90 -9.26
N LYS A 22 9.21 -6.39 -9.78
CA LYS A 22 9.95 -7.48 -9.15
C LYS A 22 10.54 -7.08 -7.79
N ILE A 23 11.15 -5.90 -7.70
CA ILE A 23 11.71 -5.38 -6.44
C ILE A 23 10.58 -5.19 -5.41
N ALA A 24 9.47 -4.57 -5.79
CA ALA A 24 8.31 -4.43 -4.92
C ALA A 24 7.79 -5.80 -4.45
N ALA A 25 7.71 -6.79 -5.35
CA ALA A 25 7.29 -8.14 -4.97
C ALA A 25 8.28 -8.85 -4.01
N GLU A 26 9.58 -8.59 -4.08
CA GLU A 26 10.55 -9.14 -3.12
C GLU A 26 10.29 -8.65 -1.68
N HIS A 27 9.75 -7.43 -1.54
CA HIS A 27 9.40 -6.86 -0.25
C HIS A 27 8.06 -7.38 0.29
N PHE A 28 7.09 -7.71 -0.55
CA PHE A 28 5.73 -8.08 -0.08
C PHE A 28 5.36 -9.55 -0.27
N PHE A 29 5.92 -10.26 -1.25
CA PHE A 29 5.45 -11.60 -1.61
C PHE A 29 5.57 -12.61 -0.46
N GLY A 30 4.44 -13.22 -0.11
CA GLY A 30 4.34 -14.21 0.96
C GLY A 30 4.45 -13.63 2.37
N LYS A 31 4.46 -12.30 2.53
CA LYS A 31 4.43 -11.64 3.83
C LYS A 31 3.02 -11.28 4.25
N SER A 32 2.76 -11.41 5.53
CA SER A 32 1.56 -10.90 6.18
C SER A 32 1.57 -9.37 6.29
N ILE A 33 0.40 -8.78 6.57
CA ILE A 33 0.28 -7.35 6.82
C ILE A 33 1.18 -6.92 7.99
N PRO A 34 1.21 -7.61 9.16
CA PRO A 34 2.12 -7.25 10.24
C PRO A 34 3.60 -7.30 9.86
N GLU A 35 4.06 -8.36 9.18
CA GLU A 35 5.47 -8.46 8.76
C GLU A 35 5.87 -7.35 7.78
N SER A 36 4.96 -7.02 6.86
CA SER A 36 5.17 -5.97 5.87
C SER A 36 5.10 -4.57 6.51
N TYR A 37 4.29 -4.40 7.55
CA TYR A 37 4.19 -3.16 8.31
C TYR A 37 5.47 -2.88 9.12
N GLU A 38 6.01 -3.88 9.82
CA GLU A 38 7.29 -3.74 10.53
C GLU A 38 8.44 -3.37 9.58
N MET A 39 8.47 -3.97 8.38
CA MET A 39 9.41 -3.58 7.33
C MET A 39 9.17 -2.14 6.87
N PHE A 40 7.92 -1.77 6.60
CA PHE A 40 7.54 -0.43 6.16
C PHE A 40 8.01 0.65 7.13
N LEU A 41 7.84 0.44 8.45
CA LEU A 41 8.27 1.37 9.50
C LEU A 41 9.79 1.64 9.51
N SER A 42 10.61 0.75 8.95
CA SER A 42 12.06 0.97 8.89
C SER A 42 12.46 2.07 7.90
N ASN A 43 11.66 2.33 6.87
CA ASN A 43 11.86 3.42 5.91
C ASN A 43 10.58 3.70 5.09
N PRO A 44 9.57 4.40 5.66
CA PRO A 44 8.27 4.60 5.04
C PRO A 44 8.33 5.22 3.63
N ASP A 45 9.17 6.24 3.43
CA ASP A 45 9.31 6.94 2.14
C ASP A 45 9.81 6.01 1.03
N TYR A 46 10.77 5.13 1.37
CA TYR A 46 11.33 4.16 0.44
C TYR A 46 10.27 3.13 0.02
N PHE A 47 9.58 2.53 1.00
CA PHE A 47 8.62 1.47 0.73
C PHE A 47 7.29 1.99 0.18
N LEU A 48 6.96 3.27 0.37
CA LEU A 48 5.75 3.88 -0.23
C LEU A 48 5.81 3.84 -1.76
N ASN A 49 7.00 3.98 -2.35
CA ASN A 49 7.17 3.89 -3.80
C ASN A 49 6.84 2.50 -4.35
N ASP A 50 7.08 1.42 -3.59
CA ASP A 50 6.80 0.06 -4.06
C ASP A 50 5.31 -0.17 -4.34
N PHE A 51 4.42 0.55 -3.66
CA PHE A 51 2.97 0.51 -3.92
C PHE A 51 2.59 1.00 -5.32
N LEU A 52 3.41 1.86 -5.95
CA LEU A 52 3.23 2.22 -7.35
C LEU A 52 3.48 1.06 -8.29
N HIS A 53 4.30 0.10 -7.90
CA HIS A 53 4.76 -0.99 -8.77
C HIS A 53 3.99 -2.28 -8.51
N LEU A 54 3.29 -2.41 -7.39
CA LEU A 54 2.42 -3.56 -7.14
C LEU A 54 1.25 -3.65 -8.13
N GLY A 55 0.99 -4.86 -8.63
CA GLY A 55 -0.23 -5.18 -9.35
C GLY A 55 -1.48 -4.87 -8.52
N LYS A 56 -2.59 -4.57 -9.19
CA LYS A 56 -3.82 -4.03 -8.58
C LYS A 56 -4.29 -4.82 -7.35
N GLU A 57 -4.36 -6.14 -7.45
CA GLU A 57 -4.81 -6.99 -6.34
C GLU A 57 -3.81 -7.02 -5.18
N GLY A 58 -2.50 -7.00 -5.49
CA GLY A 58 -1.45 -6.87 -4.48
C GLY A 58 -1.48 -5.52 -3.77
N PHE A 59 -1.59 -4.43 -4.54
CA PHE A 59 -1.73 -3.08 -4.02
C PHE A 59 -2.90 -2.97 -3.04
N LEU A 60 -4.09 -3.42 -3.43
CA LEU A 60 -5.28 -3.31 -2.59
C LEU A 60 -5.20 -4.14 -1.31
N PHE A 61 -4.49 -5.27 -1.34
CA PHE A 61 -4.23 -6.07 -0.15
C PHE A 61 -3.25 -5.36 0.79
N TYR A 62 -2.10 -4.92 0.28
CA TYR A 62 -1.06 -4.34 1.12
C TYR A 62 -1.33 -2.88 1.51
N ALA A 63 -2.23 -2.16 0.84
CA ALA A 63 -2.54 -0.76 1.14
C ALA A 63 -3.07 -0.54 2.57
N GLU A 64 -3.54 -1.60 3.24
CA GLU A 64 -3.88 -1.59 4.67
C GLU A 64 -2.69 -1.16 5.55
N ILE A 65 -1.45 -1.46 5.16
CA ILE A 65 -0.23 -1.02 5.83
C ILE A 65 -0.20 0.50 5.96
N ILE A 66 -0.60 1.22 4.91
CA ILE A 66 -0.58 2.67 4.92
C ILE A 66 -1.69 3.22 5.80
N VAL A 67 -2.87 2.57 5.84
CA VAL A 67 -3.95 2.96 6.76
C VAL A 67 -3.51 2.76 8.22
N LEU A 68 -2.83 1.65 8.52
CA LEU A 68 -2.26 1.39 9.85
C LEU A 68 -1.20 2.42 10.20
N TYR A 69 -0.27 2.68 9.29
CA TYR A 69 0.75 3.70 9.44
C TYR A 69 0.09 5.04 9.78
N LEU A 70 -0.89 5.47 8.97
CA LEU A 70 -1.65 6.72 9.11
C LEU A 70 -2.41 6.85 10.44
N ARG A 71 -2.76 5.73 11.09
CA ARG A 71 -3.42 5.74 12.41
C ARG A 71 -2.46 5.83 13.58
N GLU A 72 -1.25 5.31 13.44
CA GLU A 72 -0.31 5.16 14.56
C GLU A 72 0.71 6.30 14.67
N CYS A 73 1.05 6.94 13.56
CA CYS A 73 2.07 7.98 13.46
C CYS A 73 1.47 9.39 13.22
N VAL A 74 0.34 9.71 13.87
CA VAL A 74 -0.52 10.87 13.58
C VAL A 74 0.23 12.21 13.58
N ASP A 75 1.19 12.39 14.48
CA ASP A 75 2.01 13.61 14.59
C ASP A 75 3.19 13.67 13.60
N GLY A 76 3.39 12.64 12.77
CA GLY A 76 4.60 12.41 11.99
C GLY A 76 4.43 12.47 10.47
N TYR A 77 3.23 12.70 9.95
CA TYR A 77 3.05 12.82 8.50
C TYR A 77 3.38 14.22 8.03
N ASP A 78 4.18 14.32 6.96
CA ASP A 78 4.13 15.51 6.13
C ASP A 78 2.98 15.38 5.11
N ASP A 79 2.44 16.53 4.69
CA ASP A 79 1.38 16.58 3.69
C ASP A 79 1.79 15.88 2.38
N VAL A 80 3.09 15.79 2.10
CA VAL A 80 3.65 15.20 0.89
C VAL A 80 3.43 13.68 0.86
N PHE A 81 3.63 12.99 1.98
CA PHE A 81 3.37 11.56 2.12
C PHE A 81 1.90 11.24 1.85
N ILE A 82 1.00 12.00 2.49
CA ILE A 82 -0.45 11.82 2.35
C ILE A 82 -0.88 12.07 0.89
N ASP A 83 -0.40 13.15 0.29
CA ASP A 83 -0.72 13.49 -1.09
C ASP A 83 -0.18 12.46 -2.08
N PHE A 84 1.04 11.96 -1.84
CA PHE A 84 1.63 10.92 -2.67
C PHE A 84 0.82 9.62 -2.56
N PHE A 85 0.44 9.18 -1.35
CA PHE A 85 -0.40 8.00 -1.22
C PHE A 85 -1.77 8.17 -1.89
N LYS A 86 -2.44 9.30 -1.70
CA LYS A 86 -3.70 9.62 -2.40
C LYS A 86 -3.54 9.55 -3.93
N TYR A 87 -2.40 9.99 -4.46
CA TYR A 87 -2.06 9.85 -5.87
C TYR A 87 -1.95 8.37 -6.28
N ILE A 88 -1.25 7.54 -5.51
CA ILE A 88 -1.13 6.09 -5.78
C ILE A 88 -2.52 5.46 -5.83
N VAL A 89 -3.37 5.71 -4.84
CA VAL A 89 -4.73 5.17 -4.80
C VAL A 89 -5.54 5.59 -6.04
N LYS A 90 -5.47 6.86 -6.45
CA LYS A 90 -6.17 7.35 -7.65
C LYS A 90 -5.63 6.73 -8.94
N SER A 91 -4.32 6.49 -9.02
CA SER A 91 -3.69 5.90 -10.22
C SER A 91 -3.92 4.40 -10.37
N ARG A 92 -4.14 3.68 -9.25
CA ARG A 92 -4.24 2.20 -9.23
C ARG A 92 -5.64 1.67 -8.88
N GLY A 93 -6.42 2.44 -8.13
CA GLY A 93 -7.68 2.03 -7.52
C GLY A 93 -8.91 2.70 -8.13
N ASP A 94 -9.10 2.62 -9.45
CA ASP A 94 -10.31 3.17 -10.12
C ASP A 94 -11.61 2.40 -9.79
N ASP A 95 -11.56 1.47 -8.85
CA ASP A 95 -12.68 0.63 -8.46
C ASP A 95 -13.19 0.94 -7.05
N LEU A 96 -14.26 0.25 -6.67
CA LEU A 96 -14.93 0.42 -5.38
C LEU A 96 -13.99 0.27 -4.17
N ARG A 97 -12.91 -0.53 -4.29
CA ARG A 97 -11.94 -0.75 -3.20
C ARG A 97 -10.98 0.42 -3.07
N GLY A 98 -10.54 1.01 -4.19
CA GLY A 98 -9.77 2.26 -4.17
C GLY A 98 -10.56 3.42 -3.58
N THR A 99 -11.85 3.56 -3.93
CA THR A 99 -12.73 4.57 -3.30
C THR A 99 -12.87 4.35 -1.80
N LYS A 100 -13.04 3.10 -1.35
CA LYS A 100 -13.11 2.77 0.08
C LYS A 100 -11.81 3.12 0.80
N LEU A 101 -10.66 2.87 0.17
CA LEU A 101 -9.35 3.21 0.73
C LEU A 101 -9.17 4.74 0.87
N LEU A 102 -9.59 5.53 -0.12
CA LEU A 102 -9.62 6.99 0.00
C LEU A 102 -10.49 7.47 1.16
N SER A 103 -11.70 6.90 1.30
CA SER A 103 -12.59 7.21 2.42
C SER A 103 -11.93 6.90 3.77
N LEU A 104 -11.25 5.76 3.89
CA LEU A 104 -10.56 5.39 5.12
C LEU A 104 -9.41 6.35 5.46
N ILE A 105 -8.66 6.82 4.46
CA ILE A 105 -7.62 7.84 4.67
C ILE A 105 -8.26 9.14 5.15
N GLU A 106 -9.33 9.58 4.50
CA GLU A 106 -10.04 10.79 4.89
C GLU A 106 -10.59 10.66 6.31
N ASP A 107 -11.22 9.55 6.67
CA ASP A 107 -11.73 9.30 8.02
C ASP A 107 -10.60 9.40 9.07
N VAL A 108 -9.45 8.74 8.82
CA VAL A 108 -8.29 8.78 9.73
C VAL A 108 -7.75 10.21 9.90
N LEU A 109 -7.74 11.02 8.84
CA LEU A 109 -7.28 12.41 8.91
C LEU A 109 -8.31 13.36 9.56
N HIS A 110 -9.60 13.02 9.55
CA HIS A 110 -10.66 13.85 10.14
C HIS A 110 -11.03 13.47 11.58
N GLU A 111 -10.56 12.33 12.09
CA GLU A 111 -10.73 11.94 13.50
C GLU A 111 -9.96 12.86 14.49
N GLU A 112 -9.23 13.87 14.00
CA GLU A 112 -8.57 14.94 14.77
C GLU A 112 -9.47 16.16 15.11
N ILE A 113 -10.77 15.98 15.38
CA ILE A 113 -11.64 17.07 15.89
C ILE A 113 -12.30 16.71 17.22
#